data_AF-A0A2U1TKT1-F1
#
_entry.id   AF-A0A2U1TKT1-F1
#
_cell.length_a   1.000
_cell.length_b   1.000
_cell.length_c   1.000
_cell.angle_alpha   90.00
_cell.angle_beta   90.00
_cell.angle_gamma   90.00
#
_symmetry.space_group_name_H-M   'P 1'
#
loop_
_entity.id
_entity.type
_entity.pdbx_description
1 polymer ?
#
loop_
_entity_poly.entity_id
_entity_poly.type
_entity_poly.pdbx_seq_one_letter_code
_entity_poly.pdbx_strand_id
1 'polypeptide(L)' 'MSTKPIDNDVLAVYLQQMETLQSLQLSHERRQELLVQFSRIHAMAQPLMDFPLDDRQEIAGVYRL' A
#
# COMPACT_ATOMS: atom_id res chain seq x y z
N MET A 1 1.55 -14.55 7.99
CA MET A 1 0.06 -14.60 7.98
C MET A 1 -0.41 -15.13 6.63
N SER A 2 -1.68 -15.54 6.47
CA SER A 2 -2.16 -16.17 5.23
C SER A 2 -2.00 -15.25 4.02
N THR A 3 -1.40 -15.74 2.92
CA THR A 3 -1.18 -15.06 1.64
C THR A 3 -2.49 -14.86 0.87
N LYS A 4 -3.47 -14.18 1.47
CA LYS A 4 -4.75 -13.97 0.82
C LYS A 4 -4.61 -12.79 -0.14
N PRO A 5 -4.92 -12.96 -1.44
CA PRO A 5 -4.99 -11.82 -2.34
C PRO A 5 -6.02 -10.83 -1.78
N ILE A 6 -5.69 -9.53 -1.78
CA ILE A 6 -6.65 -8.51 -1.42
C ILE A 6 -7.75 -8.49 -2.48
N ASP A 7 -8.99 -8.40 -2.02
CA ASP A 7 -10.16 -8.23 -2.88
C ASP A 7 -10.08 -6.90 -3.63
N ASN A 8 -10.28 -6.94 -4.95
CA ASN A 8 -10.26 -5.75 -5.80
C ASN A 8 -11.32 -4.72 -5.38
N ASP A 9 -12.46 -5.15 -4.84
CA ASP A 9 -13.50 -4.24 -4.37
C ASP A 9 -13.03 -3.46 -3.13
N VAL A 10 -12.26 -4.11 -2.25
CA VAL A 10 -11.64 -3.48 -1.08
C VAL A 10 -10.58 -2.46 -1.52
N LEU A 11 -9.75 -2.80 -2.52
CA LEU A 11 -8.78 -1.86 -3.09
C LEU A 11 -9.44 -0.66 -3.77
N ALA A 12 -10.57 -0.86 -4.45
CA ALA A 12 -11.32 0.23 -5.07
C ALA A 12 -11.87 1.22 -4.04
N VAL A 13 -12.43 0.72 -2.93
CA VAL A 13 -12.87 1.56 -1.82
C VAL A 13 -11.71 2.32 -1.20
N TYR A 14 -10.58 1.65 -0.97
CA TYR A 14 -9.36 2.29 -0.45
C TYR A 14 -8.85 3.40 -1.37
N LEU A 15 -8.79 3.14 -2.68
CA LEU A 15 -8.35 4.12 -3.67
C LEU A 15 -9.25 5.36 -3.69
N GLN A 16 -10.58 5.17 -3.62
CA GLN A 16 -11.53 6.28 -3.55
C GLN A 16 -11.36 7.13 -2.28
N GLN A 17 -11.09 6.48 -1.14
CA GLN A 17 -10.78 7.18 0.11
C GLN A 17 -9.47 7.99 -0.03
N MET A 18 -8.43 7.40 -0.62
CA MET A 18 -7.14 8.06 -0.84
C MET A 18 -7.25 9.26 -1.81
N GLU A 19 -8.07 9.18 -2.85
CA GLU A 19 -8.37 10.33 -3.73
C GLU A 19 -9.00 11.47 -2.95
N THR A 20 -9.96 11.15 -2.07
CA THR A 20 -10.65 12.16 -1.25
C THR A 20 -9.71 12.81 -0.24
N LEU A 21 -8.94 12.01 0.50
CA LEU A 21 -8.03 12.52 1.53
C LEU A 21 -6.90 13.39 0.95
N GLN A 22 -6.41 13.04 -0.24
CA GLN A 22 -5.34 13.78 -0.91
C GLN A 22 -5.85 14.88 -1.85
N SER A 23 -7.17 15.07 -1.95
CA SER A 23 -7.80 16.01 -2.89
C SER A 23 -7.33 15.82 -4.34
N LEU A 24 -7.19 14.56 -4.76
CA LEU A 24 -6.78 14.18 -6.12
C LEU A 24 -8.00 13.83 -6.96
N GLN A 25 -7.97 14.15 -8.25
CA GLN A 25 -8.97 13.72 -9.22
C GLN A 25 -8.34 12.75 -10.21
N LEU A 26 -8.77 11.49 -10.18
CA LEU A 26 -8.28 10.47 -11.10
C LEU A 26 -9.32 10.12 -12.17
N SER A 27 -8.85 10.09 -13.43
CA SER A 27 -9.65 9.53 -14.52
C SER A 27 -9.93 8.04 -14.27
N HIS A 28 -10.93 7.51 -14.97
CA HIS A 28 -11.28 6.10 -14.83
C HIS A 28 -10.11 5.18 -15.22
N GLU A 29 -9.38 5.52 -16.29
CA GLU A 29 -8.23 4.75 -16.77
C GLU A 29 -7.10 4.74 -15.73
N ARG A 30 -6.83 5.90 -15.10
CA ARG A 30 -5.80 5.99 -14.04
C ARG A 30 -6.18 5.18 -12.81
N ARG A 31 -7.46 5.16 -12.45
CA ARG A 31 -7.96 4.31 -11.35
C ARG A 31 -7.74 2.83 -11.65
N GLN A 32 -8.09 2.37 -12.86
CA GLN A 32 -7.89 0.96 -13.25
C GLN A 32 -6.40 0.56 -13.18
N GLU A 33 -5.51 1.40 -13.70
CA GLU A 33 -4.07 1.13 -13.63
C GLU A 33 -3.55 1.10 -12.20
N LEU A 34 -4.00 2.02 -11.34
CA LEU A 34 -3.59 2.04 -9.93
C LEU A 34 -4.05 0.80 -9.16
N LEU A 35 -5.25 0.28 -9.44
CA LEU A 35 -5.71 -0.98 -8.83
C LEU A 35 -4.75 -2.13 -9.15
N VAL A 36 -4.29 -2.24 -10.40
CA VAL A 36 -3.30 -3.24 -10.81
C VAL A 36 -1.97 -3.03 -10.09
N GLN A 37 -1.47 -1.79 -10.03
CA GLN A 37 -0.20 -1.51 -9.36
C GLN A 37 -0.27 -1.76 -7.85
N PHE A 38 -1.37 -1.40 -7.19
CA PHE A 38 -1.54 -1.61 -5.76
C PHE A 38 -1.60 -3.10 -5.42
N SER A 39 -2.25 -3.92 -6.25
CA SER A 39 -2.24 -5.38 -6.11
C SER A 39 -0.81 -5.95 -6.18
N ARG A 40 0.01 -5.45 -7.11
CA ARG A 40 1.44 -5.84 -7.22
C ARG A 40 2.26 -5.39 -6.03
N ILE A 41 2.08 -4.14 -5.58
CA ILE A 41 2.78 -3.61 -4.40
C ILE A 41 2.41 -4.40 -3.15
N HIS A 42 1.13 -4.76 -2.98
CA HIS A 42 0.70 -5.61 -1.88
C HIS A 42 1.46 -6.95 -1.87
N ALA A 43 1.56 -7.61 -3.04
CA ALA A 43 2.33 -8.84 -3.16
C ALA A 43 3.82 -8.65 -2.84
N MET A 44 4.42 -7.53 -3.24
CA MET A 44 5.82 -7.19 -2.91
C MET A 44 6.04 -6.80 -1.45
N ALA A 45 5.04 -6.23 -0.79
CA ALA A 45 5.10 -5.81 0.60
C ALA A 45 4.86 -6.97 1.57
N GLN A 46 4.13 -8.02 1.15
CA GLN A 46 3.80 -9.17 2.00
C GLN A 46 5.03 -9.79 2.70
N PRO A 47 6.16 -10.05 2.02
CA PRO A 47 7.37 -10.57 2.67
C PRO A 47 7.94 -9.62 3.74
N LEU A 48 7.81 -8.31 3.56
CA LEU A 48 8.26 -7.31 4.52
C LEU A 48 7.35 -7.28 5.75
N MET A 49 6.04 -7.46 5.57
CA MET A 49 5.07 -7.51 6.66
C MET A 49 5.17 -8.81 7.48
N ASP A 50 5.60 -9.91 6.85
CA ASP A 50 5.84 -11.19 7.53
C ASP A 50 7.20 -11.23 8.25
N PHE A 51 8.09 -10.27 8.00
CA PHE A 51 9.39 -10.18 8.68
C PHE A 51 9.19 -9.68 10.12
N PRO A 52 9.67 -10.41 11.15
CA PRO A 52 9.53 -9.98 12.53
C PRO A 52 10.37 -8.73 12.79
N LEU A 53 9.75 -7.71 13.38
CA LEU A 53 10.44 -6.49 13.81
C LEU A 53 10.79 -6.59 15.29
N ASP A 54 11.99 -6.13 15.65
CA ASP A 54 12.40 -6.00 17.04
C ASP A 54 11.71 -4.79 17.69
N ASP A 55 11.47 -4.82 19.00
CA ASP A 55 10.80 -3.75 19.76
C ASP A 55 11.49 -2.37 19.65
N ARG A 56 12.77 -2.34 19.27
CA ARG A 56 13.59 -1.12 19.13
C ARG A 56 14.37 -1.12 17.81
N GLN A 57 13.65 -1.29 16.71
CA GLN A 57 14.27 -1.19 15.40
C GLN A 57 14.56 0.28 15.06
N GLU A 58 15.84 0.66 15.02
CA GLU A 58 16.25 1.96 14.49
C GLU A 58 15.90 2.03 13.00
N ILE A 59 15.33 3.16 12.57
CA ILE A 59 15.09 3.42 11.15
C ILE A 59 16.41 3.66 10.42
N ALA A 60 16.47 3.25 9.15
CA ALA A 60 17.60 3.59 8.30
C ALA A 60 17.66 5.12 8.12
N GLY A 61 18.67 5.76 8.75
CA GLY A 61 18.90 7.20 8.69
C GLY A 61 18.72 7.89 10.03
N VAL A 62 19.79 7.96 10.83
CA VAL A 62 19.84 8.79 12.03
C VAL A 62 20.18 10.23 11.60
N TYR A 63 19.21 11.12 11.74
CA TYR A 63 19.43 12.55 11.54
C TYR A 63 20.48 13.04 12.55
N ARG A 64 21.51 13.73 12.04
CA ARG A 64 22.54 14.39 12.85
C ARG A 64 22.47 15.90 12.59
N LEU A 65 22.39 16.68 13.67
CA LEU A 65 22.44 18.15 13.67
C LEU A 65 23.86 18.65 13.40
#